data_AF-A0A7J4I5C9-F1
#
_entry.id   AF-A0A7J4I5C9-F1
#
_cell.length_a   1.000
_cell.length_b   1.000
_cell.length_c   1.000
_cell.angle_alpha   90.00
_cell.angle_beta   90.00
_cell.angle_gamma   90.00
#
_symmetry.space_group_name_H-M   'P 1'
#
loop_
_entity.id
_entity.type
_entity.pdbx_description
1 polymer ?
#
loop_
_entity_poly.entity_id
_entity_poly.type
_entity_poly.pdbx_seq_one_letter_code
_entity_poly.pdbx_strand_id
1 'polypeptide(L)'
;MVPTKAIHATQQATQVLSELQHKAEQLRHEMITQELLVDNDFAEDREELNALQETQEERTGKNREKVVEENAEPVFSDKLKDRLRKQQYRIIGSHSAVKTCGWTKSSLTGKGGCYKQKFYGIQSHQCVQMTTYLTCANFCTFCWRDMTAKAHNEFKGTPDDPKMILDNAVEGQKKLLIGYKGHQHIDKQKYEESQFPKHFAISLTGEPILYPRLQEMITYAHSKDSTTFVVCSGQFPEQMDAITPTQLYLSLDAPTKNLFIKIDKSINKDSWERLLGSLDALKRARERCRTVVRITCVKEQNMVDPQEYAKLIERANPMFLEVKGYMFVGSSRQRLSLKNSPFHEDVKAFAEEIARYCDYKVIDESACSRVVLMMKEDVAERFLER
;
A
#
# COMPACT_ATOMS: atom_id res chain seq x y z
N MET A 1 -1.35 -54.30 14.94
CA MET A 1 -2.28 -53.25 15.39
C MET A 1 -1.48 -52.18 16.13
N VAL A 2 -1.24 -51.02 15.51
CA VAL A 2 -0.57 -49.90 16.20
C VAL A 2 -1.54 -49.35 17.25
N PRO A 3 -1.14 -49.11 18.52
CA PRO A 3 -2.08 -48.76 19.56
C PRO A 3 -2.67 -47.37 19.30
N THR A 4 -4.00 -47.28 19.26
CA THR A 4 -4.81 -46.07 19.02
C THR A 4 -4.42 -44.89 19.93
N LYS A 5 -3.85 -45.16 21.11
CA LYS A 5 -3.33 -44.15 22.04
C LYS A 5 -2.09 -43.40 21.54
N ALA A 6 -1.22 -44.06 20.76
CA ALA A 6 -0.01 -43.43 20.22
C ALA A 6 -0.37 -42.40 19.14
N ILE A 7 -1.32 -42.73 18.27
CA ILE A 7 -1.81 -41.83 17.20
C ILE A 7 -2.46 -40.58 17.79
N HIS A 8 -3.26 -40.75 18.85
CA HIS A 8 -3.97 -39.64 19.49
C HIS A 8 -3.02 -38.67 20.22
N ALA A 9 -1.95 -39.20 20.83
CA ALA A 9 -0.91 -38.41 21.47
C ALA A 9 -0.05 -37.65 20.45
N THR A 10 0.25 -38.27 19.29
CA THR A 10 0.96 -37.61 18.19
C THR A 10 0.12 -36.47 17.59
N GLN A 11 -1.18 -36.67 17.38
CA GLN A 11 -2.09 -35.62 16.88
C GLN A 11 -2.21 -34.43 17.85
N GLN A 12 -2.35 -34.70 19.16
CA GLN A 12 -2.35 -33.64 20.17
C GLN A 12 -1.01 -32.88 20.22
N ALA A 13 0.11 -33.58 20.12
CA ALA A 13 1.42 -32.94 20.10
C ALA A 13 1.61 -32.06 18.85
N THR A 14 1.16 -32.51 17.68
CA THR A 14 1.20 -31.71 16.44
C THR A 14 0.31 -30.46 16.54
N GLN A 15 -0.87 -30.58 17.14
CA GLN A 15 -1.79 -29.46 17.34
C GLN A 15 -1.20 -28.41 18.29
N VAL A 16 -0.65 -28.82 19.43
CA VAL A 16 0.02 -27.92 20.38
C VAL A 16 1.26 -27.26 19.75
N LEU A 17 2.04 -27.99 18.94
CA LEU A 17 3.19 -27.42 18.24
C LEU A 17 2.75 -26.33 17.25
N SER A 18 1.67 -26.57 16.51
CA SER A 18 1.08 -25.60 15.57
C SER A 18 0.57 -24.35 16.31
N GLU A 19 -0.10 -24.52 17.44
CA GLU A 19 -0.58 -23.41 18.27
C GLU A 19 0.59 -22.58 18.84
N LEU A 20 1.66 -23.24 19.31
CA LEU A 20 2.87 -22.56 19.78
C LEU A 20 3.61 -21.84 18.65
N GLN A 21 3.69 -22.43 17.45
CA GLN A 21 4.25 -21.78 16.27
C GLN A 21 3.46 -20.53 15.88
N HIS A 22 2.13 -20.63 15.88
CA HIS A 22 1.24 -19.51 15.60
C HIS A 22 1.38 -18.40 16.65
N LYS A 23 1.41 -18.75 17.94
CA LYS A 23 1.57 -17.78 19.04
C LYS A 23 2.95 -17.13 19.04
N ALA A 24 4.01 -17.88 18.74
CA ALA A 24 5.35 -17.34 18.57
C ALA A 24 5.44 -16.41 17.35
N GLU A 25 4.72 -16.72 16.27
CA GLU A 25 4.59 -15.84 15.12
C GLU A 25 3.82 -14.57 15.46
N GLN A 26 2.71 -14.65 16.18
CA GLN A 26 1.96 -13.48 16.69
C GLN A 26 2.85 -12.57 17.55
N LEU A 27 3.56 -13.13 18.54
CA LEU A 27 4.44 -12.36 19.43
C LEU A 27 5.61 -11.70 18.69
N ARG A 28 6.27 -12.44 17.78
CA ARG A 28 7.33 -11.87 16.93
C ARG A 28 6.81 -10.67 16.13
N HIS A 29 5.57 -10.73 15.68
CA HIS A 29 4.97 -9.65 14.90
C HIS A 29 4.44 -8.50 15.72
N GLU A 30 3.95 -8.72 16.94
CA GLU A 30 3.68 -7.64 17.88
C GLU A 30 4.95 -6.84 18.16
N MET A 31 6.09 -7.53 18.32
CA MET A 31 7.40 -6.88 18.44
C MET A 31 7.80 -6.10 17.18
N ILE A 32 7.61 -6.65 15.96
CA ILE A 32 7.90 -5.93 14.70
C ILE A 32 6.97 -4.74 14.51
N THR A 33 5.69 -4.88 14.88
CA THR A 33 4.69 -3.81 14.80
C THR A 33 5.06 -2.71 15.78
N GLN A 34 5.49 -3.05 17.00
CA GLN A 34 6.04 -2.09 17.94
C GLN A 34 7.30 -1.43 17.40
N GLU A 35 8.26 -2.18 16.82
CA GLU A 35 9.46 -1.62 16.15
C GLU A 35 9.09 -0.63 15.02
N LEU A 36 8.04 -0.92 14.23
CA LEU A 36 7.51 -0.02 13.19
C LEU A 36 6.77 1.20 13.76
N LEU A 37 6.29 1.13 15.00
CA LEU A 37 5.62 2.23 15.71
C LEU A 37 6.62 3.20 16.36
N VAL A 38 7.90 2.82 16.53
CA VAL A 38 8.96 3.66 17.15
C VAL A 38 9.65 4.62 16.16
N ASP A 39 9.08 4.88 14.97
CA ASP A 39 9.51 6.02 14.14
C ASP A 39 9.15 7.33 14.89
N ASN A 40 10.13 7.83 15.65
CA ASN A 40 10.05 8.84 16.73
C ASN A 40 10.20 10.31 16.24
N ASP A 41 9.64 10.69 15.09
CA ASP A 41 9.93 12.01 14.48
C ASP A 41 8.77 13.04 14.50
N PHE A 42 7.72 12.85 15.31
CA PHE A 42 6.45 13.60 15.14
C PHE A 42 6.17 14.73 16.14
N ALA A 43 7.10 15.10 17.02
CA ALA A 43 6.84 16.15 18.02
C ALA A 43 6.84 17.57 17.42
N GLU A 44 7.71 17.85 16.44
CA GLU A 44 7.91 19.19 15.88
C GLU A 44 6.81 19.61 14.87
N ASP A 45 6.12 18.66 14.23
CA ASP A 45 5.13 18.95 13.17
C ASP A 45 3.80 19.53 13.68
N ARG A 46 3.52 19.49 14.99
CA ARG A 46 2.19 19.78 15.53
C ARG A 46 1.92 21.28 15.73
N GLU A 47 2.95 22.06 16.05
CA GLU A 47 2.84 23.52 16.24
C GLU A 47 2.78 24.26 14.90
N GLU A 48 3.54 23.82 13.89
CA GLU A 48 3.52 24.44 12.55
C GLU A 48 2.25 24.14 11.74
N LEU A 49 1.63 22.97 11.93
CA LEU A 49 0.38 22.62 11.23
C LEU A 49 -0.78 23.52 11.64
N ASN A 50 -0.84 23.91 12.92
CA ASN A 50 -1.84 24.84 13.43
C ASN A 50 -1.64 26.24 12.81
N ALA A 51 -0.39 26.69 12.69
CA ALA A 51 -0.06 27.98 12.04
C ALA A 51 -0.40 28.03 10.53
N LEU A 52 -0.39 26.88 9.85
CA LEU A 52 -0.72 26.79 8.41
C LEU A 52 -2.22 26.69 8.12
N GLN A 53 -3.03 26.20 9.05
CA GLN A 53 -4.49 26.19 8.90
C GLN A 53 -5.08 27.61 9.01
N GLU A 54 -4.50 28.46 9.86
CA GLU A 54 -4.90 29.86 10.00
C GLU A 54 -4.59 30.71 8.75
N THR A 55 -3.59 30.33 7.95
CA THR A 55 -3.16 31.12 6.77
C THR A 55 -3.86 30.73 5.46
N GLN A 56 -4.62 29.63 5.42
CA GLN A 56 -5.38 29.25 4.22
C GLN A 56 -6.70 30.01 4.05
N GLU A 57 -7.24 30.61 5.11
CA GLU A 57 -8.47 31.43 5.03
C GLU A 57 -8.23 32.84 4.46
N GLU A 58 -6.99 33.34 4.40
CA GLU A 58 -6.70 34.73 3.99
C GLU A 58 -6.30 34.92 2.52
N ARG A 59 -6.16 33.87 1.71
CA ARG A 59 -5.70 33.98 0.30
C ARG A 59 -6.81 33.81 -0.74
N THR A 60 -7.93 34.48 -0.54
CA THR A 60 -8.88 34.80 -1.62
C THR A 60 -8.81 36.29 -1.96
N GLY A 61 -7.99 36.63 -2.95
CA GLY A 61 -8.06 37.93 -3.61
C GLY A 61 -6.72 38.52 -4.02
N LYS A 62 -6.34 38.33 -5.30
CA LYS A 62 -5.99 39.40 -6.25
C LYS A 62 -5.39 38.82 -7.53
N ASN A 63 -6.00 39.19 -8.66
CA ASN A 63 -5.48 39.01 -10.01
C ASN A 63 -4.12 39.68 -10.20
N ARG A 64 -3.18 38.98 -10.84
CA ARG A 64 -2.10 39.57 -11.63
C ARG A 64 -1.81 38.70 -12.84
N GLU A 65 -2.11 39.22 -14.02
CA GLU A 65 -1.47 38.81 -15.26
C GLU A 65 0.02 39.20 -15.21
N LYS A 66 0.91 38.30 -15.67
CA LYS A 66 2.06 38.62 -16.55
C LYS A 66 2.98 37.41 -16.81
N VAL A 67 3.30 37.27 -18.11
CA VAL A 67 4.58 36.90 -18.75
C VAL A 67 5.23 35.57 -18.37
N VAL A 68 5.36 34.71 -19.37
CA VAL A 68 6.10 33.45 -19.40
C VAL A 68 7.58 33.74 -19.61
N GLU A 69 8.42 33.37 -18.64
CA GLU A 69 9.85 33.12 -18.85
C GLU A 69 10.32 32.02 -17.87
N GLU A 70 11.28 31.22 -18.34
CA GLU A 70 11.79 29.97 -17.76
C GLU A 70 12.33 30.12 -16.34
N ASN A 71 11.49 29.82 -15.35
CA ASN A 71 11.85 29.25 -14.05
C ASN A 71 10.56 28.73 -13.43
N ALA A 72 10.04 27.64 -13.98
CA ALA A 72 8.87 26.99 -13.40
C ALA A 72 9.21 26.54 -11.97
N GLU A 73 8.46 27.04 -10.99
CA GLU A 73 8.63 26.62 -9.59
C GLU A 73 8.62 25.08 -9.52
N PRO A 74 9.51 24.47 -8.71
CA PRO A 74 9.54 23.03 -8.57
C PRO A 74 8.18 22.53 -8.07
N VAL A 75 7.61 21.56 -8.79
CA VAL A 75 6.29 20.96 -8.50
C VAL A 75 6.14 20.53 -7.04
N PHE A 76 7.23 20.06 -6.44
CA PHE A 76 7.32 19.71 -5.04
C PHE A 76 8.34 20.61 -4.35
N SER A 77 7.91 21.26 -3.26
CA SER A 77 8.75 22.16 -2.48
C SER A 77 9.93 21.43 -1.83
N ASP A 78 11.04 22.15 -1.63
CA ASP A 78 12.22 21.58 -0.95
C ASP A 78 11.89 21.18 0.48
N LYS A 79 11.04 21.95 1.18
CA LYS A 79 10.52 21.58 2.51
C LYS A 79 9.85 20.20 2.53
N LEU A 80 9.06 19.86 1.51
CA LEU A 80 8.44 18.54 1.39
C LEU A 80 9.51 17.46 1.17
N LYS A 81 10.43 17.69 0.23
CA LYS A 81 11.52 16.76 -0.08
C LYS A 81 12.40 16.49 1.14
N ASP A 82 12.70 17.51 1.93
CA ASP A 82 13.54 17.39 3.14
C ASP A 82 12.86 16.58 4.23
N ARG A 83 11.55 16.79 4.47
CA ARG A 83 10.80 15.94 5.41
C ARG A 83 10.73 14.48 4.95
N LEU A 84 10.52 14.24 3.66
CA LEU A 84 10.57 12.88 3.10
C LEU A 84 11.97 12.25 3.28
N ARG A 85 13.06 13.01 3.07
CA ARG A 85 14.43 12.53 3.31
C ARG A 85 14.66 12.15 4.78
N LYS A 86 14.18 12.97 5.73
CA LYS A 86 14.22 12.65 7.18
C LYS A 86 13.52 11.31 7.46
N GLN A 87 12.36 11.10 6.84
CA GLN A 87 11.59 9.85 6.90
C GLN A 87 12.19 8.68 6.09
N GLN A 88 13.47 8.78 5.69
CA GLN A 88 14.23 7.77 4.94
C GLN A 88 13.74 7.47 3.52
N TYR A 89 13.00 8.40 2.91
CA TYR A 89 12.78 8.34 1.46
C TYR A 89 14.08 8.70 0.73
N ARG A 90 14.26 8.14 -0.46
CA ARG A 90 15.23 8.59 -1.45
C ARG A 90 14.44 9.14 -2.64
N ILE A 91 14.52 10.44 -2.84
CA ILE A 91 13.88 11.13 -3.96
C ILE A 91 14.62 10.73 -5.24
N ILE A 92 13.86 10.41 -6.29
CA ILE A 92 14.35 10.02 -7.61
C ILE A 92 13.83 11.05 -8.60
N GLY A 93 14.75 11.71 -9.30
CA GLY A 93 14.42 12.78 -10.22
C GLY A 93 13.63 13.91 -9.55
N SER A 94 12.62 14.39 -10.25
CA SER A 94 11.79 15.52 -9.84
C SER A 94 10.53 15.10 -9.08
N HIS A 95 10.00 13.89 -9.30
CA HIS A 95 8.65 13.51 -8.86
C HIS A 95 8.50 12.10 -8.28
N SER A 96 9.56 11.31 -8.21
CA SER A 96 9.51 9.90 -7.77
C SER A 96 10.26 9.68 -6.45
N ALA A 97 10.03 8.56 -5.79
CA ALA A 97 10.81 8.17 -4.61
C ALA A 97 10.80 6.66 -4.35
N VAL A 98 11.81 6.19 -3.62
CA VAL A 98 11.92 4.82 -3.08
C VAL A 98 12.14 4.87 -1.56
N LYS A 99 11.62 3.88 -0.84
CA LYS A 99 11.88 3.67 0.59
C LYS A 99 11.86 2.18 0.89
N THR A 100 12.73 1.73 1.77
CA THR A 100 12.77 0.31 2.15
C THR A 100 11.59 -0.04 3.03
N CYS A 101 10.87 -1.09 2.63
CA CYS A 101 9.75 -1.63 3.40
C CYS A 101 10.24 -2.27 4.71
N GLY A 102 9.49 -2.10 5.80
CA GLY A 102 9.76 -2.78 7.07
C GLY A 102 9.86 -4.30 6.94
N TRP A 103 9.06 -4.90 6.06
CA TRP A 103 9.07 -6.33 5.81
C TRP A 103 10.28 -6.82 5.01
N THR A 104 10.91 -5.95 4.22
CA THR A 104 12.23 -6.24 3.62
C THR A 104 13.25 -6.42 4.73
N LYS A 105 13.28 -5.52 5.72
CA LYS A 105 14.16 -5.60 6.89
C LYS A 105 13.89 -6.86 7.72
N SER A 106 12.61 -7.16 7.95
CA SER A 106 12.17 -8.39 8.64
C SER A 106 12.66 -9.65 7.92
N SER A 107 12.48 -9.72 6.60
CA SER A 107 12.90 -10.90 5.82
C SER A 107 14.41 -11.08 5.85
N LEU A 108 15.17 -9.99 5.72
CA LEU A 108 16.63 -9.98 5.77
C LEU A 108 17.19 -10.42 7.12
N THR A 109 16.49 -10.12 8.22
CA THR A 109 16.95 -10.45 9.58
C THR A 109 16.37 -11.76 10.13
N GLY A 110 15.84 -12.61 9.25
CA GLY A 110 15.26 -13.91 9.63
C GLY A 110 13.94 -13.84 10.40
N LYS A 111 13.32 -12.65 10.52
CA LYS A 111 12.06 -12.44 11.25
C LYS A 111 10.80 -12.77 10.41
N GLY A 112 10.96 -13.08 9.12
CA GLY A 112 9.87 -13.50 8.22
C GLY A 112 9.47 -12.44 7.17
N GLY A 113 8.71 -12.87 6.17
CA GLY A 113 8.22 -12.02 5.07
C GLY A 113 6.85 -11.39 5.33
N CYS A 114 6.43 -10.45 4.48
CA CYS A 114 5.09 -9.87 4.58
C CYS A 114 3.98 -10.85 4.16
N TYR A 115 2.74 -10.49 4.43
CA TYR A 115 1.55 -11.23 4.03
C TYR A 115 1.50 -11.56 2.53
N LYS A 116 2.10 -10.73 1.65
CA LYS A 116 2.14 -11.00 0.20
C LYS A 116 3.02 -12.20 -0.17
N GLN A 117 3.98 -12.54 0.68
CA GLN A 117 4.73 -13.79 0.54
C GLN A 117 3.81 -14.99 0.77
N LYS A 118 2.94 -14.90 1.78
CA LYS A 118 1.96 -15.94 2.11
C LYS A 118 0.86 -16.03 1.05
N PHE A 119 0.32 -14.90 0.59
CA PHE A 119 -0.83 -14.89 -0.32
C PHE A 119 -0.46 -15.15 -1.78
N TYR A 120 0.71 -14.66 -2.22
CA TYR A 120 1.07 -14.62 -3.63
C TYR A 120 2.50 -15.13 -3.94
N GLY A 121 3.25 -15.61 -2.94
CA GLY A 121 4.61 -16.13 -3.14
C GLY A 121 5.71 -15.07 -3.28
N ILE A 122 5.37 -13.79 -3.12
CA ILE A 122 6.28 -12.65 -3.31
C ILE A 122 7.36 -12.59 -2.23
N GLN A 123 8.64 -12.53 -2.62
CA GLN A 123 9.75 -12.47 -1.68
C GLN A 123 10.00 -11.03 -1.22
N SER A 124 9.75 -10.75 0.06
CA SER A 124 9.75 -9.37 0.59
C SER A 124 11.13 -8.70 0.55
N HIS A 125 12.21 -9.48 0.61
CA HIS A 125 13.59 -8.97 0.49
C HIS A 125 13.97 -8.62 -0.97
N GLN A 126 13.22 -9.11 -1.97
CA GLN A 126 13.39 -8.77 -3.38
C GLN A 126 12.39 -7.70 -3.88
N CYS A 127 11.65 -7.06 -2.96
CA CYS A 127 10.73 -5.98 -3.27
C CYS A 127 11.40 -4.60 -3.21
N VAL A 128 11.13 -3.77 -4.22
CA VAL A 128 11.40 -2.33 -4.25
C VAL A 128 10.08 -1.59 -4.04
N GLN A 129 9.93 -0.90 -2.92
CA GLN A 129 8.74 -0.08 -2.65
C GLN A 129 9.01 1.36 -3.11
N MET A 130 8.25 1.82 -4.10
CA MET A 130 8.46 3.11 -4.74
C MET A 130 7.15 3.81 -5.09
N THR A 131 7.26 5.06 -5.53
CA THR A 131 6.19 5.82 -6.18
C THR A 131 6.75 6.61 -7.35
N THR A 132 5.91 6.82 -8.35
CA THR A 132 6.18 7.68 -9.52
C THR A 132 5.59 9.07 -9.37
N TYR A 133 4.85 9.35 -8.29
CA TYR A 133 4.32 10.68 -8.02
C TYR A 133 4.08 10.90 -6.52
N LEU A 134 4.64 11.97 -5.95
CA LEU A 134 4.66 12.18 -4.49
C LEU A 134 3.33 12.67 -3.89
N THR A 135 2.44 13.25 -4.68
CA THR A 135 1.14 13.78 -4.23
C THR A 135 -0.03 12.97 -4.79
N CYS A 136 -1.23 13.21 -4.26
CA CYS A 136 -2.45 12.49 -4.58
C CYS A 136 -3.62 13.49 -4.66
N ALA A 137 -4.72 13.10 -5.29
CA ALA A 137 -5.96 13.86 -5.28
C ALA A 137 -6.73 13.73 -3.95
N ASN A 138 -6.47 12.65 -3.20
CA ASN A 138 -7.18 12.34 -1.97
C ASN A 138 -6.42 12.82 -0.72
N PHE A 139 -7.19 13.19 0.29
CA PHE A 139 -6.72 13.50 1.63
C PHE A 139 -7.31 12.54 2.67
N CYS A 140 -7.17 11.23 2.41
CA CYS A 140 -7.83 10.21 3.20
C CYS A 140 -7.54 10.35 4.70
N THR A 141 -8.55 10.15 5.56
CA THR A 141 -8.42 10.29 7.02
C THR A 141 -7.27 9.47 7.59
N PHE A 142 -7.08 8.26 7.05
CA PHE A 142 -6.07 7.29 7.46
C PHE A 142 -4.75 7.36 6.68
N CYS A 143 -4.60 8.27 5.70
CA CYS A 143 -3.39 8.33 4.86
C CYS A 143 -2.14 8.66 5.69
N TRP A 144 -1.05 7.94 5.46
CA TRP A 144 0.21 8.19 6.19
C TRP A 144 1.04 9.31 5.58
N ARG A 145 0.67 9.74 4.37
CA ARG A 145 1.31 10.83 3.63
C ARG A 145 1.27 12.12 4.43
N ASP A 146 2.33 12.88 4.28
CA ASP A 146 2.37 14.28 4.71
C ASP A 146 1.31 15.12 3.96
N MET A 147 0.37 15.63 4.73
CA MET A 147 -0.83 16.32 4.22
C MET A 147 -0.58 17.79 3.87
N THR A 148 0.60 18.32 4.18
CA THR A 148 0.97 19.68 3.80
C THR A 148 1.30 19.80 2.29
N ALA A 149 1.53 18.67 1.62
CA ALA A 149 1.75 18.64 0.18
C ALA A 149 0.44 18.94 -0.58
N LYS A 150 0.49 19.90 -1.51
CA LYS A 150 -0.63 20.28 -2.36
C LYS A 150 -1.14 19.07 -3.15
N ALA A 151 -2.45 18.84 -3.11
CA ALA A 151 -3.07 17.78 -3.89
C ALA A 151 -3.11 18.14 -5.37
N HIS A 152 -2.93 17.12 -6.19
CA HIS A 152 -3.01 17.22 -7.65
C HIS A 152 -3.97 16.15 -8.16
N ASN A 153 -4.79 16.52 -9.15
CA ASN A 153 -5.66 15.63 -9.90
C ASN A 153 -5.13 15.36 -11.32
N GLU A 154 -3.93 15.81 -11.63
CA GLU A 154 -3.23 15.54 -12.87
C GLU A 154 -1.72 15.63 -12.63
N PHE A 155 -0.92 15.09 -13.56
CA PHE A 155 0.53 15.25 -13.50
C PHE A 155 0.91 16.72 -13.68
N LYS A 156 1.89 17.16 -12.89
CA LYS A 156 2.47 18.51 -12.97
C LYS A 156 3.99 18.39 -13.16
N GLY A 157 4.54 19.27 -13.99
CA GLY A 157 5.96 19.30 -14.35
C GLY A 157 6.32 18.46 -15.56
N THR A 158 7.62 18.30 -15.80
CA THR A 158 8.15 17.45 -16.87
C THR A 158 8.28 16.02 -16.37
N PRO A 159 7.70 15.02 -17.05
CA PRO A 159 7.85 13.63 -16.67
C PRO A 159 9.29 13.16 -16.90
N ASP A 160 9.93 12.68 -15.85
CA ASP A 160 11.25 12.08 -15.92
C ASP A 160 11.21 10.78 -16.75
N ASP A 161 12.36 10.29 -17.21
CA ASP A 161 12.46 9.07 -18.01
C ASP A 161 12.10 7.78 -17.21
N PRO A 162 11.23 6.90 -17.73
CA PRO A 162 10.82 5.66 -17.05
C PRO A 162 11.97 4.74 -16.64
N LYS A 163 12.99 4.58 -17.49
CA LYS A 163 14.13 3.68 -17.21
C LYS A 163 14.99 4.26 -16.12
N MET A 164 15.29 5.56 -16.21
CA MET A 164 16.01 6.30 -15.18
C MET A 164 15.32 6.18 -13.81
N ILE A 165 13.99 6.33 -13.75
CA ILE A 165 13.23 6.19 -12.51
C ILE A 165 13.41 4.80 -11.91
N LEU A 166 13.21 3.74 -12.71
CA LEU A 166 13.28 2.35 -12.25
C LEU A 166 14.69 1.96 -11.80
N ASP A 167 15.70 2.28 -12.61
CA ASP A 167 17.11 1.96 -12.34
C ASP A 167 17.59 2.68 -11.06
N ASN A 168 17.21 3.95 -10.88
CA ASN A 168 17.53 4.69 -9.66
C ASN A 168 16.70 4.24 -8.45
N ALA A 169 15.52 3.65 -8.63
CA ALA A 169 14.79 3.01 -7.55
C ALA A 169 15.51 1.76 -7.03
N VAL A 170 16.07 0.95 -7.93
CA VAL A 170 16.92 -0.20 -7.56
C VAL A 170 18.17 0.29 -6.83
N GLU A 171 18.87 1.28 -7.36
CA GLU A 171 20.08 1.82 -6.72
C GLU A 171 19.78 2.46 -5.36
N GLY A 172 18.68 3.20 -5.25
CA GLY A 172 18.21 3.76 -3.99
C GLY A 172 17.89 2.67 -2.95
N GLN A 173 17.23 1.59 -3.37
CA GLN A 173 16.98 0.43 -2.51
C GLN A 173 18.28 -0.22 -2.05
N LYS A 174 19.25 -0.46 -2.95
CA LYS A 174 20.56 -1.02 -2.59
C LYS A 174 21.26 -0.16 -1.55
N LYS A 175 21.33 1.16 -1.77
CA LYS A 175 21.93 2.12 -0.83
C LYS A 175 21.27 2.07 0.54
N LEU A 176 19.94 1.99 0.60
CA LEU A 176 19.20 1.86 1.86
C LEU A 176 19.51 0.54 2.59
N LEU A 177 19.86 -0.52 1.86
CA LEU A 177 20.19 -1.83 2.41
C LEU A 177 21.68 -2.01 2.78
N ILE A 178 22.59 -1.15 2.34
CA ILE A 178 24.05 -1.28 2.61
C ILE A 178 24.33 -1.50 4.11
N GLY A 179 23.67 -0.76 4.99
CA GLY A 179 23.86 -0.87 6.44
C GLY A 179 23.51 -2.25 7.02
N TYR A 180 22.69 -3.05 6.32
CA TYR A 180 22.29 -4.39 6.79
C TYR A 180 23.36 -5.46 6.55
N LYS A 181 24.34 -5.22 5.68
CA LYS A 181 25.41 -6.20 5.38
C LYS A 181 26.20 -6.63 6.61
N GLY A 182 26.38 -5.72 7.57
CA GLY A 182 27.08 -5.95 8.82
C GLY A 182 26.19 -6.35 10.00
N HIS A 183 24.88 -6.51 9.78
CA HIS A 183 23.94 -6.81 10.87
C HIS A 183 24.13 -8.25 11.38
N GLN A 184 24.18 -8.45 12.69
CA GLN A 184 24.53 -9.75 13.31
C GLN A 184 23.59 -10.89 12.91
N HIS A 185 22.31 -10.59 12.68
CA HIS A 185 21.28 -11.56 12.30
C HIS A 185 20.95 -11.57 10.80
N ILE A 186 21.83 -11.05 9.95
CA ILE A 186 21.57 -10.99 8.51
C ILE A 186 21.55 -12.41 7.90
N ASP A 187 20.52 -12.69 7.12
CA ASP A 187 20.50 -13.80 6.18
C ASP A 187 21.31 -13.39 4.93
N LYS A 188 22.50 -13.97 4.78
CA LYS A 188 23.45 -13.61 3.71
C LYS A 188 22.87 -13.89 2.32
N GLN A 189 22.19 -15.02 2.15
CA GLN A 189 21.60 -15.39 0.86
C GLN A 189 20.52 -14.37 0.47
N LYS A 190 19.61 -14.05 1.40
CA LYS A 190 18.57 -13.05 1.12
C LYS A 190 19.15 -11.66 0.90
N TYR A 191 20.23 -11.31 1.58
CA TYR A 191 20.92 -10.05 1.34
C TYR A 191 21.49 -9.98 -0.08
N GLU A 192 22.15 -11.05 -0.55
CA GLU A 192 22.63 -11.16 -1.93
C GLU A 192 21.48 -11.08 -2.95
N GLU A 193 20.40 -11.82 -2.72
CA GLU A 193 19.18 -11.78 -3.55
C GLU A 193 18.54 -10.38 -3.57
N SER A 194 18.58 -9.64 -2.45
CA SER A 194 18.04 -8.27 -2.38
C SER A 194 18.80 -7.26 -3.23
N GLN A 195 20.03 -7.58 -3.65
CA GLN A 195 20.78 -6.78 -4.63
C GLN A 195 20.26 -6.96 -6.06
N PHE A 196 19.36 -7.92 -6.28
CA PHE A 196 18.70 -8.17 -7.56
C PHE A 196 17.17 -8.26 -7.35
N PRO A 197 16.51 -7.11 -7.10
CA PRO A 197 15.07 -7.10 -6.86
C PRO A 197 14.27 -7.67 -8.04
N LYS A 198 13.14 -8.30 -7.71
CA LYS A 198 12.23 -8.97 -8.67
C LYS A 198 10.83 -8.37 -8.69
N HIS A 199 10.51 -7.53 -7.71
CA HIS A 199 9.15 -7.05 -7.48
C HIS A 199 9.15 -5.54 -7.26
N PHE A 200 8.46 -4.78 -8.11
CA PHE A 200 8.27 -3.34 -7.94
C PHE A 200 6.89 -3.04 -7.37
N ALA A 201 6.85 -2.67 -6.09
CA ALA A 201 5.65 -2.20 -5.40
C ALA A 201 5.51 -0.69 -5.59
N ILE A 202 4.76 -0.30 -6.63
CA ILE A 202 4.48 1.09 -7.01
C ILE A 202 3.28 1.57 -6.18
N SER A 203 3.54 1.80 -4.90
CA SER A 203 2.51 2.02 -3.88
C SER A 203 3.03 2.72 -2.61
N LEU A 204 4.12 3.47 -2.70
CA LEU A 204 4.78 4.03 -1.52
C LEU A 204 4.00 5.19 -0.89
N THR A 205 3.78 6.26 -1.65
CA THR A 205 3.03 7.46 -1.25
C THR A 205 2.53 8.17 -2.50
N GLY A 206 1.59 9.09 -2.35
CA GLY A 206 0.98 9.81 -3.46
C GLY A 206 0.15 8.90 -4.36
N GLU A 207 -0.06 9.32 -5.60
CA GLU A 207 -0.85 8.61 -6.60
C GLU A 207 0.03 8.29 -7.83
N PRO A 208 0.62 7.10 -7.89
CA PRO A 208 1.58 6.77 -8.94
C PRO A 208 0.98 6.78 -10.35
N ILE A 209 -0.32 6.52 -10.46
CA ILE A 209 -1.01 6.43 -11.76
C ILE A 209 -1.11 7.77 -12.49
N LEU A 210 -0.84 8.88 -11.79
CA LEU A 210 -0.74 10.18 -12.43
C LEU A 210 0.47 10.30 -13.36
N TYR A 211 1.51 9.48 -13.19
CA TYR A 211 2.68 9.53 -14.07
C TYR A 211 2.31 9.10 -15.50
N PRO A 212 2.42 9.98 -16.51
CA PRO A 212 1.85 9.74 -17.84
C PRO A 212 2.55 8.62 -18.62
N ARG A 213 3.79 8.27 -18.25
CA ARG A 213 4.59 7.23 -18.90
C ARG A 213 4.68 5.95 -18.05
N LEU A 214 3.70 5.72 -17.17
CA LEU A 214 3.70 4.57 -16.26
C LEU A 214 3.68 3.22 -16.99
N GLN A 215 2.94 3.10 -18.10
CA GLN A 215 2.94 1.86 -18.89
C GLN A 215 4.33 1.57 -19.49
N GLU A 216 5.05 2.59 -19.96
CA GLU A 216 6.43 2.40 -20.45
C GLU A 216 7.35 1.89 -19.35
N MET A 217 7.21 2.41 -18.13
CA MET A 217 7.96 1.95 -16.96
C MET A 217 7.64 0.49 -16.62
N ILE A 218 6.35 0.12 -16.68
CA ILE A 218 5.89 -1.26 -16.45
C ILE A 218 6.49 -2.21 -17.50
N THR A 219 6.39 -1.86 -18.79
CA THR A 219 6.97 -2.64 -19.88
C THR A 219 8.48 -2.81 -19.69
N TYR A 220 9.18 -1.75 -19.28
CA TYR A 220 10.62 -1.84 -18.99
C TYR A 220 10.91 -2.79 -17.82
N ALA A 221 10.18 -2.72 -16.71
CA ALA A 221 10.33 -3.64 -15.59
C ALA A 221 10.08 -5.10 -16.01
N HIS A 222 9.02 -5.35 -16.80
CA HIS A 222 8.71 -6.68 -17.33
C HIS A 222 9.81 -7.21 -18.26
N SER A 223 10.43 -6.34 -19.08
CA SER A 223 11.58 -6.71 -19.93
C SER A 223 12.85 -7.12 -19.14
N LYS A 224 12.84 -6.92 -17.82
CA LYS A 224 13.90 -7.30 -16.87
C LYS A 224 13.48 -8.45 -15.95
N ASP A 225 12.49 -9.25 -16.37
CA ASP A 225 11.93 -10.36 -15.61
C ASP A 225 11.52 -9.95 -14.19
N SER A 226 10.98 -8.73 -14.06
CA SER A 226 10.48 -8.19 -12.81
C SER A 226 8.98 -8.02 -12.87
N THR A 227 8.31 -8.27 -11.76
CA THR A 227 6.87 -8.08 -11.60
C THR A 227 6.54 -6.69 -11.07
N THR A 228 5.36 -6.18 -11.38
CA THR A 228 4.90 -4.84 -11.00
C THR A 228 3.55 -4.88 -10.28
N PHE A 229 3.45 -4.13 -9.20
CA PHE A 229 2.24 -4.01 -8.38
C PHE A 229 1.88 -2.54 -8.26
N VAL A 230 0.79 -2.11 -8.89
CA VAL A 230 0.35 -0.71 -8.86
C VAL A 230 -0.87 -0.59 -7.96
N VAL A 231 -0.85 0.37 -7.03
CA VAL A 231 -1.99 0.66 -6.15
C VAL A 231 -2.56 2.03 -6.49
N CYS A 232 -3.87 2.07 -6.73
CA CYS A 232 -4.61 3.26 -7.12
C CYS A 232 -5.67 3.62 -6.08
N SER A 233 -5.94 4.93 -5.93
CA SER A 233 -7.01 5.47 -5.05
C SER A 233 -8.42 5.42 -5.65
N GLY A 234 -8.57 5.01 -6.91
CA GLY A 234 -9.86 4.99 -7.59
C GLY A 234 -10.33 6.32 -8.13
N GLN A 235 -9.41 7.24 -8.41
CA GLN A 235 -9.75 8.56 -8.96
C GLN A 235 -9.40 8.72 -10.45
N PHE A 236 -8.86 7.68 -11.09
CA PHE A 236 -8.21 7.79 -12.40
C PHE A 236 -8.56 6.60 -13.31
N PRO A 237 -9.84 6.41 -13.65
CA PRO A 237 -10.29 5.24 -14.40
C PRO A 237 -9.63 5.11 -15.79
N GLU A 238 -9.47 6.22 -16.50
CA GLU A 238 -8.84 6.23 -17.83
C GLU A 238 -7.37 5.79 -17.76
N GLN A 239 -6.64 6.27 -16.76
CA GLN A 239 -5.25 5.87 -16.54
C GLN A 239 -5.15 4.40 -16.12
N MET A 240 -6.13 3.87 -15.38
CA MET A 240 -6.20 2.43 -15.04
C MET A 240 -6.38 1.57 -16.28
N ASP A 241 -7.21 2.00 -17.24
CA ASP A 241 -7.39 1.31 -18.53
C ASP A 241 -6.09 1.30 -19.35
N ALA A 242 -5.23 2.31 -19.20
CA ALA A 242 -3.98 2.47 -19.96
C ALA A 242 -2.78 1.66 -19.44
N ILE A 243 -2.86 1.02 -18.27
CA ILE A 243 -1.71 0.32 -17.65
C ILE A 243 -1.94 -1.17 -17.39
N THR A 244 -1.00 -2.04 -17.74
CA THR A 244 -1.04 -3.51 -17.55
C THR A 244 0.10 -3.98 -16.64
N PRO A 245 0.03 -3.73 -15.32
CA PRO A 245 1.00 -4.27 -14.36
C PRO A 245 0.83 -5.79 -14.18
N THR A 246 1.73 -6.44 -13.46
CA THR A 246 1.52 -7.86 -13.06
C THR A 246 0.27 -8.00 -12.19
N GLN A 247 0.05 -7.05 -11.27
CA GLN A 247 -1.15 -7.00 -10.43
C GLN A 247 -1.58 -5.54 -10.15
N LEU A 248 -2.83 -5.22 -10.49
CA LEU A 248 -3.45 -3.92 -10.29
C LEU A 248 -4.33 -3.93 -9.04
N TYR A 249 -4.11 -2.98 -8.15
CA TYR A 249 -4.88 -2.81 -6.91
C TYR A 249 -5.69 -1.54 -6.98
N LEU A 250 -6.95 -1.64 -6.57
CA LEU A 250 -7.82 -0.51 -6.31
C LEU A 250 -8.14 -0.46 -4.82
N SER A 251 -7.90 0.69 -4.18
CA SER A 251 -8.31 0.89 -2.79
C SER A 251 -9.80 1.23 -2.75
N LEU A 252 -10.56 0.51 -1.93
CA LEU A 252 -11.99 0.72 -1.72
C LEU A 252 -12.21 1.02 -0.24
N ASP A 253 -12.22 2.30 0.09
CA ASP A 253 -12.11 2.75 1.48
C ASP A 253 -13.45 3.10 2.15
N ALA A 254 -14.55 3.09 1.38
CA ALA A 254 -15.90 3.30 1.90
C ALA A 254 -16.97 2.60 1.04
N PRO A 255 -18.09 2.16 1.64
CA PRO A 255 -19.16 1.44 0.95
C PRO A 255 -20.21 2.35 0.29
N THR A 256 -20.30 3.62 0.69
CA THR A 256 -21.34 4.55 0.22
C THR A 256 -20.75 5.91 -0.13
N LYS A 257 -21.40 6.64 -1.05
CA LYS A 257 -20.98 7.99 -1.49
C LYS A 257 -20.72 8.94 -0.33
N ASN A 258 -21.64 8.99 0.63
CA ASN A 258 -21.55 9.90 1.77
C ASN A 258 -20.36 9.59 2.66
N LEU A 259 -20.07 8.30 2.90
CA LEU A 259 -18.94 7.89 3.71
C LEU A 259 -17.61 8.08 2.95
N PHE A 260 -17.59 7.77 1.66
CA PHE A 260 -16.45 7.96 0.79
C PHE A 260 -15.98 9.42 0.77
N ILE A 261 -16.89 10.37 0.56
CA ILE A 261 -16.55 11.81 0.58
C ILE A 261 -15.94 12.22 1.92
N LYS A 262 -16.45 11.69 3.04
CA LYS A 262 -15.95 12.00 4.39
C LYS A 262 -14.57 11.40 4.66
N ILE A 263 -14.31 10.21 4.13
CA ILE A 263 -13.08 9.45 4.38
C ILE A 263 -11.97 9.89 3.43
N ASP A 264 -12.19 9.82 2.13
CA ASP A 264 -11.18 10.05 1.10
C ASP A 264 -10.86 11.53 0.91
N LYS A 265 -11.84 12.41 1.17
CA LYS A 265 -11.70 13.87 1.09
C LYS A 265 -10.98 14.31 -0.20
N SER A 266 -11.43 13.75 -1.32
CA SER A 266 -10.86 14.04 -2.63
C SER A 266 -11.09 15.50 -3.02
N ILE A 267 -10.13 16.09 -3.73
CA ILE A 267 -10.32 17.39 -4.38
C ILE A 267 -11.26 17.33 -5.59
N ASN A 268 -11.52 16.13 -6.11
CA ASN A 268 -12.44 15.92 -7.22
C ASN A 268 -13.90 15.93 -6.73
N LYS A 269 -14.73 16.82 -7.30
CA LYS A 269 -16.14 16.95 -6.93
C LYS A 269 -16.98 15.72 -7.32
N ASP A 270 -16.57 15.06 -8.40
CA ASP A 270 -17.11 13.82 -8.97
C ASP A 270 -16.40 12.55 -8.43
N SER A 271 -15.71 12.64 -7.29
CA SER A 271 -14.82 11.58 -6.80
C SER A 271 -15.49 10.23 -6.58
N TRP A 272 -16.79 10.20 -6.24
CA TRP A 272 -17.55 8.95 -6.14
C TRP A 272 -17.80 8.34 -7.52
N GLU A 273 -18.22 9.14 -8.49
CA GLU A 273 -18.42 8.71 -9.86
C GLU A 273 -17.10 8.19 -10.48
N ARG A 274 -15.97 8.82 -10.14
CA ARG A 274 -14.63 8.36 -10.53
C ARG A 274 -14.25 7.02 -9.87
N LEU A 275 -14.61 6.81 -8.61
CA LEU A 275 -14.45 5.51 -7.94
C LEU A 275 -15.26 4.43 -8.66
N LEU A 276 -16.53 4.71 -8.96
CA LEU A 276 -17.39 3.80 -9.68
C LEU A 276 -16.82 3.45 -11.07
N GLY A 277 -16.33 4.45 -11.81
CA GLY A 277 -15.62 4.22 -13.08
C GLY A 277 -14.33 3.42 -12.92
N SER A 278 -13.61 3.60 -11.81
CA SER A 278 -12.37 2.88 -11.51
C SER A 278 -12.64 1.41 -11.15
N LEU A 279 -13.76 1.12 -10.48
CA LEU A 279 -14.24 -0.26 -10.27
C LEU A 279 -14.51 -0.94 -11.62
N ASP A 280 -15.14 -0.24 -12.56
CA ASP A 280 -15.39 -0.77 -13.91
C ASP A 280 -14.07 -0.95 -14.70
N ALA A 281 -13.13 -0.02 -14.57
CA ALA A 281 -11.80 -0.12 -15.18
C ALA A 281 -11.02 -1.31 -14.62
N LEU A 282 -11.11 -1.56 -13.30
CA LEU A 282 -10.52 -2.74 -12.68
C LEU A 282 -11.14 -4.03 -13.23
N LYS A 283 -12.47 -4.06 -13.41
CA LYS A 283 -13.15 -5.22 -14.01
C LYS A 283 -12.63 -5.51 -15.42
N ARG A 284 -12.49 -4.48 -16.27
CA ARG A 284 -11.90 -4.61 -17.62
C ARG A 284 -10.45 -5.07 -17.56
N ALA A 285 -9.66 -4.55 -16.62
CA ALA A 285 -8.26 -4.92 -16.47
C ALA A 285 -8.04 -6.42 -16.15
N ARG A 286 -9.05 -7.11 -15.62
CA ARG A 286 -8.98 -8.56 -15.33
C ARG A 286 -8.66 -9.42 -16.55
N GLU A 287 -9.00 -8.96 -17.76
CA GLU A 287 -8.70 -9.66 -19.01
C GLU A 287 -7.20 -9.67 -19.36
N ARG A 288 -6.42 -8.76 -18.75
CA ARG A 288 -5.03 -8.49 -19.12
C ARG A 288 -4.05 -8.53 -17.94
N CYS A 289 -4.52 -8.43 -16.71
CA CYS A 289 -3.70 -8.59 -15.52
C CYS A 289 -4.48 -9.05 -14.29
N ARG A 290 -3.75 -9.39 -13.22
CA ARG A 290 -4.32 -9.77 -11.93
C ARG A 290 -4.94 -8.55 -11.25
N THR A 291 -6.16 -8.69 -10.72
CA THR A 291 -6.88 -7.55 -10.12
C THR A 291 -7.20 -7.77 -8.66
N VAL A 292 -7.01 -6.72 -7.86
CA VAL A 292 -7.26 -6.72 -6.41
C VAL A 292 -8.12 -5.52 -6.04
N VAL A 293 -9.17 -5.76 -5.26
CA VAL A 293 -9.77 -4.70 -4.43
C VAL A 293 -9.17 -4.84 -3.04
N ARG A 294 -8.69 -3.73 -2.47
CA ARG A 294 -8.20 -3.70 -1.10
C ARG A 294 -9.01 -2.73 -0.26
N ILE A 295 -9.60 -3.24 0.81
CA ILE A 295 -10.33 -2.44 1.80
C ILE A 295 -9.38 -2.17 2.97
N THR A 296 -9.20 -0.90 3.32
CA THR A 296 -8.47 -0.51 4.54
C THR A 296 -9.47 -0.28 5.68
N CYS A 297 -9.64 -1.27 6.55
CA CYS A 297 -10.56 -1.22 7.68
C CYS A 297 -10.05 -0.29 8.79
N VAL A 298 -10.81 0.77 9.05
CA VAL A 298 -10.60 1.74 10.12
C VAL A 298 -11.77 1.64 11.08
N LYS A 299 -11.50 1.20 12.31
CA LYS A 299 -12.50 1.01 13.35
C LYS A 299 -13.15 2.35 13.69
N GLU A 300 -14.48 2.33 13.90
CA GLU A 300 -15.33 3.51 14.11
C GLU A 300 -15.40 4.48 12.90
N GLN A 301 -14.96 4.06 11.71
CA GLN A 301 -15.11 4.86 10.48
C GLN A 301 -15.80 4.10 9.35
N ASN A 302 -15.21 3.03 8.84
CA ASN A 302 -15.65 2.41 7.58
C ASN A 302 -15.96 0.92 7.64
N MET A 303 -15.87 0.31 8.81
CA MET A 303 -16.29 -1.07 9.04
C MET A 303 -17.80 -1.14 9.29
N VAL A 304 -18.57 -0.73 8.29
CA VAL A 304 -20.04 -0.63 8.30
C VAL A 304 -20.60 -1.05 6.95
N ASP A 305 -21.91 -1.32 6.89
CA ASP A 305 -22.65 -1.63 5.65
C ASP A 305 -21.96 -2.70 4.76
N PRO A 306 -21.68 -3.91 5.27
CA PRO A 306 -21.02 -4.97 4.51
C PRO A 306 -21.73 -5.32 3.19
N GLN A 307 -23.06 -5.21 3.17
CA GLN A 307 -23.89 -5.41 1.98
C GLN A 307 -23.61 -4.38 0.87
N GLU A 308 -23.23 -3.15 1.21
CA GLU A 308 -22.90 -2.12 0.22
C GLU A 308 -21.48 -2.30 -0.31
N TYR A 309 -20.52 -2.74 0.53
CA TYR A 309 -19.21 -3.20 0.04
C TYR A 309 -19.37 -4.35 -0.96
N ALA A 310 -20.21 -5.35 -0.65
CA ALA A 310 -20.46 -6.49 -1.52
C ALA A 310 -20.91 -6.06 -2.93
N LYS A 311 -21.84 -5.10 -3.06
CA LYS A 311 -22.26 -4.55 -4.36
C LYS A 311 -21.12 -3.92 -5.15
N LEU A 312 -20.22 -3.17 -4.49
CA LEU A 312 -19.07 -2.56 -5.14
C LEU A 312 -18.01 -3.61 -5.55
N ILE A 313 -17.82 -4.63 -4.72
CA ILE A 313 -16.94 -5.77 -5.01
C ILE A 313 -17.46 -6.54 -6.23
N GLU A 314 -18.77 -6.81 -6.31
CA GLU A 314 -19.39 -7.46 -7.47
C GLU A 314 -19.25 -6.63 -8.75
N ARG A 315 -19.42 -5.31 -8.64
CA ARG A 315 -19.19 -4.39 -9.77
C ARG A 315 -17.76 -4.50 -10.30
N ALA A 316 -16.77 -4.52 -9.41
CA ALA A 316 -15.36 -4.64 -9.78
C ALA A 316 -14.94 -6.06 -10.19
N ASN A 317 -15.61 -7.09 -9.67
CA ASN A 317 -15.32 -8.51 -9.87
C ASN A 317 -13.80 -8.84 -9.87
N PRO A 318 -13.03 -8.45 -8.84
CA PRO A 318 -11.58 -8.65 -8.82
C PRO A 318 -11.20 -10.13 -8.70
N MET A 319 -9.97 -10.51 -9.03
CA MET A 319 -9.48 -11.86 -8.72
C MET A 319 -9.33 -12.08 -7.21
N PHE A 320 -8.88 -11.04 -6.50
CA PHE A 320 -8.58 -11.09 -5.07
C PHE A 320 -9.24 -9.91 -4.34
N LEU A 321 -9.69 -10.16 -3.12
CA LEU A 321 -10.14 -9.13 -2.20
C LEU A 321 -9.26 -9.19 -0.95
N GLU A 322 -8.60 -8.08 -0.63
CA GLU A 322 -7.81 -7.93 0.60
C GLU A 322 -8.58 -7.05 1.58
N VAL A 323 -9.01 -7.61 2.72
CA VAL A 323 -9.61 -6.85 3.82
C VAL A 323 -8.54 -6.66 4.87
N LYS A 324 -8.05 -5.43 5.05
CA LYS A 324 -6.84 -5.13 5.82
C LYS A 324 -7.08 -4.07 6.88
N GLY A 325 -6.69 -4.34 8.11
CA GLY A 325 -6.72 -3.39 9.21
C GLY A 325 -5.77 -2.20 9.00
N TYR A 326 -6.27 -1.01 9.32
CA TYR A 326 -5.47 0.20 9.42
C TYR A 326 -4.40 0.06 10.52
N MET A 327 -3.18 0.51 10.22
CA MET A 327 -2.08 0.59 11.17
C MET A 327 -1.81 2.04 11.55
N PHE A 328 -1.67 2.30 12.85
CA PHE A 328 -1.52 3.64 13.43
C PHE A 328 -0.11 4.23 13.24
N VAL A 329 0.23 4.64 12.02
CA VAL A 329 1.58 5.14 11.66
C VAL A 329 1.54 6.39 10.76
N GLY A 330 2.68 7.07 10.65
CA GLY A 330 2.83 8.26 9.80
C GLY A 330 1.94 9.43 10.23
N SER A 331 1.67 10.36 9.31
CA SER A 331 0.87 11.56 9.59
C SER A 331 -0.60 11.26 9.90
N SER A 332 -1.08 10.03 9.71
CA SER A 332 -2.43 9.62 10.13
C SER A 332 -2.63 9.73 11.65
N ARG A 333 -1.55 9.66 12.43
CA ARG A 333 -1.55 9.81 13.89
C ARG A 333 -2.01 11.18 14.40
N GLN A 334 -2.07 12.16 13.52
CA GLN A 334 -2.59 13.50 13.81
C GLN A 334 -4.12 13.57 13.70
N ARG A 335 -4.75 12.59 13.04
CA ARG A 335 -6.20 12.58 12.73
C ARG A 335 -6.94 11.40 13.35
N LEU A 336 -6.24 10.30 13.61
CA LEU A 336 -6.76 9.08 14.19
C LEU A 336 -6.08 8.80 15.52
N SER A 337 -6.54 7.75 16.20
CA SER A 337 -5.94 7.24 17.43
C SER A 337 -5.75 5.73 17.34
N LEU A 338 -5.02 5.15 18.29
CA LEU A 338 -4.75 3.70 18.32
C LEU A 338 -6.06 2.87 18.31
N LYS A 339 -7.14 3.38 18.91
CA LYS A 339 -8.46 2.70 18.94
C LYS A 339 -9.06 2.48 17.54
N ASN A 340 -8.65 3.28 16.56
CA ASN A 340 -9.12 3.17 15.18
C ASN A 340 -8.40 2.04 14.42
N SER A 341 -7.33 1.47 14.97
CA SER A 341 -6.63 0.31 14.43
C SER A 341 -7.36 -0.97 14.88
N PRO A 342 -8.08 -1.68 14.00
CA PRO A 342 -8.82 -2.89 14.39
C PRO A 342 -7.86 -4.02 14.74
N PHE A 343 -8.32 -4.95 15.60
CA PHE A 343 -7.63 -6.22 15.80
C PHE A 343 -7.80 -7.13 14.58
N HIS A 344 -7.01 -8.21 14.50
CA HIS A 344 -7.12 -9.14 13.37
C HIS A 344 -8.50 -9.82 13.34
N GLU A 345 -9.02 -10.17 14.51
CA GLU A 345 -10.33 -10.78 14.69
C GLU A 345 -11.45 -9.85 14.24
N ASP A 346 -11.34 -8.54 14.51
CA ASP A 346 -12.28 -7.53 14.01
C ASP A 346 -12.29 -7.50 12.47
N VAL A 347 -11.10 -7.55 11.84
CA VAL A 347 -10.93 -7.56 10.38
C VAL A 347 -11.52 -8.83 9.77
N LYS A 348 -11.26 -9.98 10.38
CA LYS A 348 -11.80 -11.28 9.92
C LYS A 348 -13.30 -11.34 10.03
N ALA A 349 -13.87 -10.92 11.17
CA ALA A 349 -15.32 -10.88 11.36
C ALA A 349 -15.98 -9.99 10.30
N PHE A 350 -15.42 -8.81 10.01
CA PHE A 350 -15.95 -7.92 8.98
C PHE A 350 -15.83 -8.51 7.55
N ALA A 351 -14.73 -9.20 7.25
CA ALA A 351 -14.57 -9.92 5.99
C ALA A 351 -15.64 -11.03 5.82
N GLU A 352 -15.92 -11.77 6.89
CA GLU A 352 -16.98 -12.79 6.91
C GLU A 352 -18.39 -12.19 6.80
N GLU A 353 -18.63 -10.98 7.33
CA GLU A 353 -19.88 -10.26 7.13
C GLU A 353 -20.09 -9.85 5.66
N ILE A 354 -19.05 -9.35 4.99
CA ILE A 354 -19.09 -9.04 3.54
C ILE A 354 -19.37 -10.32 2.73
N ALA A 355 -18.73 -11.44 3.09
CA ALA A 355 -18.88 -12.73 2.42
C ALA A 355 -20.32 -13.27 2.43
N ARG A 356 -21.20 -12.80 3.33
CA ARG A 356 -22.62 -13.19 3.35
C ARG A 356 -23.42 -12.60 2.20
N TYR A 357 -22.88 -11.58 1.52
CA TYR A 357 -23.58 -10.81 0.49
C TYR A 357 -22.92 -10.86 -0.89
N CYS A 358 -21.86 -11.65 -1.07
CA CYS A 358 -21.21 -11.88 -2.37
C CYS A 358 -20.55 -13.27 -2.43
N ASP A 359 -20.12 -13.68 -3.63
CA ASP A 359 -19.52 -15.01 -3.85
C ASP A 359 -18.07 -15.17 -3.34
N TYR A 360 -17.51 -14.19 -2.62
CA TYR A 360 -16.15 -14.27 -2.10
C TYR A 360 -16.13 -14.91 -0.72
N LYS A 361 -15.21 -15.84 -0.50
CA LYS A 361 -14.97 -16.51 0.77
C LYS A 361 -13.56 -16.25 1.27
N VAL A 362 -13.38 -16.31 2.59
CA VAL A 362 -12.06 -16.23 3.22
C VAL A 362 -11.23 -17.45 2.82
N ILE A 363 -10.07 -17.21 2.20
CA ILE A 363 -9.15 -18.24 1.74
C ILE A 363 -7.92 -18.33 2.63
N ASP A 364 -7.40 -17.18 3.05
CA ASP A 364 -6.17 -17.13 3.83
C ASP A 364 -6.16 -15.86 4.68
N GLU A 365 -5.28 -15.82 5.68
CA GLU A 365 -5.16 -14.70 6.60
C GLU A 365 -3.74 -14.51 7.09
N SER A 366 -3.41 -13.29 7.49
CA SER A 366 -2.13 -12.94 8.09
C SER A 366 -2.40 -12.04 9.28
N ALA A 367 -2.45 -12.66 10.47
CA ALA A 367 -2.75 -11.97 11.73
C ALA A 367 -1.78 -10.82 12.02
N CYS A 368 -0.50 -11.03 11.70
CA CYS A 368 0.53 -10.02 11.88
C CYS A 368 0.37 -8.76 11.05
N SER A 369 -0.19 -8.89 9.84
CA SER A 369 -0.51 -7.77 8.96
C SER A 369 -1.97 -7.34 9.07
N ARG A 370 -2.73 -7.98 9.98
CA ARG A 370 -4.17 -7.82 10.21
C ARG A 370 -4.94 -7.82 8.90
N VAL A 371 -4.73 -8.84 8.08
CA VAL A 371 -5.30 -8.91 6.72
C VAL A 371 -5.86 -10.28 6.43
N VAL A 372 -6.99 -10.28 5.74
CA VAL A 372 -7.65 -11.47 5.21
C VAL A 372 -7.66 -11.40 3.68
N LEU A 373 -7.33 -12.52 3.05
CA LEU A 373 -7.48 -12.75 1.62
C LEU A 373 -8.81 -13.45 1.38
N MET A 374 -9.61 -12.86 0.50
CA MET A 374 -10.85 -13.44 0.02
C MET A 374 -10.81 -13.66 -1.50
N MET A 375 -11.36 -14.78 -1.95
CA MET A 375 -11.48 -15.16 -3.36
C MET A 375 -12.78 -15.94 -3.55
N LYS A 376 -13.28 -16.03 -4.79
CA LYS A 376 -14.43 -16.90 -5.11
C LYS A 376 -14.06 -18.39 -4.94
N GLU A 377 -12.88 -18.76 -5.41
CA GLU A 377 -12.31 -20.10 -5.34
C GLU A 377 -10.81 -19.99 -5.01
N ASP A 378 -10.27 -20.91 -4.20
CA ASP A 378 -8.82 -20.98 -3.99
C ASP A 378 -8.19 -21.69 -5.19
N VAL A 379 -7.40 -20.95 -5.95
CA VAL A 379 -6.76 -21.44 -7.17
C VAL A 379 -5.25 -21.25 -7.07
N ALA A 380 -4.48 -22.20 -7.56
CA ALA A 380 -3.01 -22.23 -7.41
C ALA A 380 -2.34 -21.00 -8.07
N GLU A 381 -2.97 -20.47 -9.11
CA GLU A 381 -2.60 -19.28 -9.85
C GLU A 381 -2.54 -18.04 -8.96
N ARG A 382 -3.04 -18.07 -7.71
CA ARG A 382 -2.81 -16.96 -6.77
C ARG A 382 -1.33 -16.76 -6.47
N PHE A 383 -0.52 -17.80 -6.54
CA PHE A 383 0.93 -17.69 -6.40
C PHE A 383 1.57 -17.31 -7.73
N LEU A 384 2.49 -16.33 -7.71
CA LEU A 384 3.24 -15.98 -8.90
C LEU A 384 4.20 -17.11 -9.27
N GLU A 385 4.12 -17.56 -10.52
CA GLU A 385 5.08 -18.50 -11.09
C GLU A 385 6.49 -17.89 -11.07
N ARG A 386 7.48 -18.72 -10.76
CA ARG A 386 8.88 -18.29 -10.55
C ARG A 386 9.69 -18.25 -11.83
#